data_AF-A0A0T5ZBD8-F1
#
_entry.id   AF-A0A0T5ZBD8-F1
#
_cell.length_a   1.000
_cell.length_b   1.000
_cell.length_c   1.000
_cell.angle_alpha   90.00
_cell.angle_beta   90.00
_cell.angle_gamma   90.00
#
_symmetry.space_group_name_H-M   'P 1'
#
loop_
_entity.id
_entity.type
_entity.pdbx_description
1 polymer ?
#
loop_
_entity_poly.entity_id
_entity_poly.type
_entity_poly.pdbx_seq_one_letter_code
_entity_poly.pdbx_strand_id
1 'polypeptide(L)'
;MKRKPPSISLYHLLLPLLGLLLLIATASPIQAAGNTEIRPEVRIGVLAKRGQAKTHAKWDATADYLNQQLPGYQFRIVPMLFDDIPILVKNDLVDFVIVNSGIFVDLSVKFGV
;
A
#
# COMPACT_ATOMS: atom_id res chain seq x y z
N MET A 1 45.65 59.66 33.54
CA MET A 1 45.57 58.20 33.83
C MET A 1 44.26 57.65 33.26
N LYS A 2 44.26 57.13 32.02
CA LYS A 2 43.04 56.58 31.39
C LYS A 2 43.04 55.06 31.57
N ARG A 3 42.12 54.52 32.38
CA ARG A 3 41.95 53.07 32.54
C ARG A 3 41.21 52.54 31.31
N LYS A 4 41.85 51.64 30.56
CA LYS A 4 41.26 50.96 29.40
C LYS A 4 40.28 49.89 29.93
N PRO A 5 39.03 49.80 29.42
CA PRO A 5 38.07 48.81 29.91
C PRO A 5 38.50 47.38 29.51
N PRO A 6 38.10 46.35 30.27
CA PRO A 6 38.46 44.98 29.97
C PRO A 6 37.79 44.53 28.66
N SER A 7 38.60 44.08 27.70
CA SER A 7 38.13 43.47 26.46
C SER A 7 37.69 42.04 26.75
N ILE A 8 36.40 41.83 26.98
CA ILE A 8 35.81 40.49 26.99
C ILE A 8 35.97 39.93 25.58
N SER A 9 36.81 38.91 25.42
CA SER A 9 37.16 38.35 24.11
C SER A 9 35.92 37.69 23.48
N LEU A 10 35.67 37.98 22.21
CA LEU A 10 34.50 37.56 21.43
C LEU A 10 34.23 36.04 21.49
N TYR A 11 35.26 35.25 21.76
CA TYR A 11 35.19 33.80 21.93
C TYR A 11 34.33 33.34 23.12
N HIS A 12 34.20 34.14 24.20
CA HIS A 12 33.38 33.78 25.36
C HIS A 12 31.87 33.80 25.06
N LEU A 13 31.45 34.52 24.02
CA LEU A 13 30.05 34.57 23.54
C LEU A 13 29.76 33.51 22.48
N LEU A 14 30.77 33.11 21.70
CA LEU A 14 30.65 32.13 20.60
C LEU A 14 30.72 30.67 21.06
N LEU A 15 31.50 30.36 22.11
CA LEU A 15 31.65 29.01 22.69
C LEU A 15 30.35 28.37 23.20
N PRO A 16 29.47 29.05 23.97
CA PRO A 16 28.21 28.45 24.42
C PRO A 16 27.20 28.30 23.28
N LEU A 17 27.27 29.14 22.25
CA LEU A 17 26.41 29.07 21.07
C LEU A 17 26.73 27.85 20.20
N LEU A 18 28.02 27.53 20.02
CA LEU A 18 28.47 26.34 19.29
C LEU A 18 28.12 25.05 20.05
N GLY A 19 28.24 25.05 21.38
CA GLY A 19 27.84 23.93 22.24
C GLY A 19 26.32 23.69 22.25
N LEU A 20 25.51 24.76 22.22
CA LEU A 20 24.06 24.67 22.11
C LEU A 20 23.62 24.17 20.72
N LEU A 21 24.34 24.55 19.65
CA LEU A 21 24.10 24.08 18.29
C LEU A 21 24.41 22.57 18.12
N LEU A 22 25.45 22.07 18.80
CA LEU A 22 25.79 20.64 18.78
C LEU A 22 24.79 19.78 19.56
N LEU A 23 24.15 20.31 20.60
CA LEU A 23 23.18 19.59 21.44
C LEU A 23 21.83 19.37 20.73
N ILE A 24 21.47 20.23 19.78
CA ILE A 24 20.25 20.12 18.98
C ILE A 24 20.42 19.09 17.84
N ALA A 25 21.65 18.82 17.41
CA ALA A 25 21.94 17.98 16.24
C ALA A 25 21.87 16.46 16.51
N THR A 26 21.86 16.01 17.77
CA THR A 26 21.94 14.57 18.11
C THR A 26 20.63 13.94 18.60
N ALA A 27 19.55 14.72 18.70
CA ALA A 27 18.29 14.26 19.28
C ALA A 27 17.12 14.39 18.28
N SER A 28 17.30 13.85 17.08
CA SER A 28 16.15 13.40 16.29
C SER A 28 16.20 11.88 16.28
N PRO A 29 15.43 11.18 17.15
CA PRO A 29 15.17 9.78 16.91
C PRO A 29 14.50 9.70 15.54
N ILE A 30 15.17 9.09 14.58
CA ILE A 30 14.52 8.60 13.36
C ILE A 30 13.47 7.63 13.87
N GLN A 31 12.23 8.10 14.01
CA GLN A 31 11.10 7.22 14.04
C GLN A 31 11.18 6.46 12.72
N ALA A 32 11.54 5.17 12.79
CA ALA A 32 11.10 4.22 11.79
C ALA A 32 9.58 4.19 11.88
N ALA A 33 8.94 5.20 11.27
CA ALA A 33 7.58 5.05 10.81
C ALA A 33 7.64 3.78 9.96
N GLY A 34 7.01 2.70 10.41
CA GLY A 34 6.84 1.54 9.56
C GLY A 34 6.22 2.06 8.28
N ASN A 35 7.00 2.07 7.19
CA ASN A 35 6.51 2.47 5.90
C ASN A 35 5.33 1.55 5.65
N THR A 36 4.10 2.06 5.74
CA THR A 36 2.92 1.30 5.32
C THR A 36 3.09 1.13 3.82
N GLU A 37 3.74 0.03 3.42
CA GLU A 37 3.90 -0.29 2.01
C GLU A 37 2.51 -0.38 1.42
N ILE A 38 2.20 0.53 0.50
CA ILE A 38 0.94 0.48 -0.23
C ILE A 38 1.03 -0.73 -1.14
N ARG A 39 0.40 -1.82 -0.72
CA ARG A 39 0.31 -3.05 -1.50
C ARG A 39 -0.78 -2.90 -2.55
N PRO A 40 -0.48 -2.97 -3.85
CA PRO A 40 -1.50 -2.97 -4.88
C PRO A 40 -2.51 -4.10 -4.66
N GLU A 41 -3.80 -3.76 -4.75
CA GLU A 41 -4.89 -4.71 -4.64
C GLU A 41 -5.07 -5.47 -5.96
N VAL A 42 -5.28 -6.78 -5.88
CA VAL A 42 -5.62 -7.67 -7.00
C VAL A 42 -6.95 -8.35 -6.70
N ARG A 43 -7.95 -8.04 -7.53
CA ARG A 43 -9.34 -8.48 -7.39
C ARG A 43 -9.60 -9.64 -8.33
N ILE A 44 -9.79 -10.83 -7.76
CA ILE A 44 -10.10 -12.04 -8.51
C ILE A 44 -11.62 -12.20 -8.55
N GLY A 45 -12.21 -11.87 -9.70
CA GLY A 45 -13.62 -12.06 -9.97
C GLY A 45 -13.97 -13.53 -10.14
N VAL A 46 -14.93 -14.06 -9.37
CA VAL A 46 -15.33 -15.47 -9.46
C VAL A 46 -16.83 -15.58 -9.68
N LEU A 47 -17.25 -16.35 -10.70
CA LEU A 47 -18.67 -16.59 -10.95
C LEU A 47 -19.33 -17.29 -9.76
N ALA A 48 -20.24 -16.58 -9.10
CA ALA A 48 -20.95 -17.01 -7.90
C ALA A 48 -22.20 -17.83 -8.23
N LYS A 49 -22.09 -18.83 -9.13
CA LYS A 49 -23.22 -19.66 -9.60
C LYS A 49 -24.02 -20.31 -8.46
N ARG A 50 -23.37 -20.59 -7.32
CA ARG A 50 -23.99 -21.20 -6.13
C ARG A 50 -24.15 -20.21 -4.96
N GLY A 51 -24.05 -18.92 -5.22
CA GLY A 51 -24.12 -17.84 -4.23
C GLY A 51 -22.74 -17.39 -3.72
N GLN A 52 -22.73 -16.17 -3.18
CA GLN A 52 -21.51 -15.50 -2.72
C GLN A 52 -20.85 -16.23 -1.54
N ALA A 53 -21.63 -16.66 -0.55
CA ALA A 53 -21.12 -17.38 0.62
C ALA A 53 -20.36 -18.66 0.24
N LYS A 54 -20.88 -19.45 -0.72
CA LYS A 54 -20.19 -20.65 -1.23
C LYS A 54 -18.95 -20.32 -2.06
N THR A 55 -18.91 -19.13 -2.66
CA THR A 55 -17.75 -18.65 -3.41
C THR A 55 -16.62 -18.32 -2.45
N HIS A 56 -16.89 -17.53 -1.42
CA HIS A 56 -15.95 -17.22 -0.34
C HIS A 56 -15.45 -18.47 0.37
N ALA A 57 -16.36 -19.35 0.81
CA ALA A 57 -15.99 -20.61 1.46
C ALA A 57 -15.06 -21.51 0.61
N LYS A 58 -15.10 -21.38 -0.72
CA LYS A 58 -14.24 -22.15 -1.62
C LYS A 58 -12.93 -21.44 -1.97
N TRP A 59 -12.94 -20.12 -2.11
CA TRP A 59 -11.86 -19.38 -2.77
C TRP A 59 -11.08 -18.46 -1.85
N ASP A 60 -11.58 -18.10 -0.67
CA ASP A 60 -10.86 -17.20 0.24
C ASP A 60 -9.51 -17.80 0.66
N ALA A 61 -9.45 -19.11 0.91
CA ALA A 61 -8.19 -19.81 1.20
C ALA A 61 -7.15 -19.66 0.07
N THR A 62 -7.57 -19.47 -1.17
CA THR A 62 -6.67 -19.18 -2.30
C THR A 62 -6.14 -17.76 -2.23
N ALA A 63 -7.01 -16.76 -1.96
CA ALA A 63 -6.57 -15.39 -1.76
C ALA A 63 -5.61 -15.27 -0.57
N ASP A 64 -5.91 -15.95 0.54
CA ASP A 64 -5.05 -15.99 1.73
C ASP A 64 -3.69 -16.61 1.42
N TYR A 65 -3.66 -17.72 0.68
CA TYR A 65 -2.41 -18.32 0.23
C TYR A 65 -1.60 -17.35 -0.63
N LEU A 66 -2.23 -16.69 -1.60
CA LEU A 66 -1.54 -15.70 -2.46
C LEU A 66 -1.02 -14.51 -1.65
N ASN A 67 -1.79 -14.02 -0.68
CA ASN A 67 -1.36 -12.96 0.25
C ASN A 67 -0.13 -13.36 1.06
N GLN A 68 -0.03 -14.65 1.44
CA GLN A 68 1.13 -15.17 2.17
C GLN A 68 2.36 -15.34 1.26
N GLN A 69 2.17 -15.83 0.04
CA GLN A 69 3.28 -16.09 -0.89
C GLN A 69 3.80 -14.83 -1.59
N LEU A 70 2.94 -13.83 -1.78
CA LEU A 70 3.22 -12.61 -2.52
C LEU A 70 2.94 -11.39 -1.63
N PRO A 71 3.76 -11.14 -0.61
CA PRO A 71 3.48 -10.12 0.40
C PRO A 71 3.47 -8.68 -0.15
N GLY A 72 4.00 -8.46 -1.35
CA GLY A 72 3.95 -7.16 -2.05
C GLY A 72 2.59 -6.84 -2.68
N TYR A 73 1.62 -7.75 -2.65
CA TYR A 73 0.27 -7.58 -3.21
C TYR A 73 -0.80 -7.87 -2.16
N GLN A 74 -2.02 -7.40 -2.42
CA GLN A 74 -3.20 -7.73 -1.62
C GLN A 74 -4.26 -8.35 -2.52
N PHE A 75 -4.42 -9.67 -2.45
CA PHE A 75 -5.42 -10.44 -3.18
C PHE A 75 -6.75 -10.47 -2.42
N ARG A 76 -7.85 -10.39 -3.16
CA ARG A 76 -9.22 -10.59 -2.66
C ARG A 76 -10.11 -11.28 -3.68
N ILE A 77 -11.08 -12.04 -3.17
CA ILE A 77 -12.13 -12.65 -3.98
C ILE A 77 -13.30 -11.67 -4.15
N VAL A 78 -13.74 -11.50 -5.39
CA VAL A 78 -14.94 -10.72 -5.74
C VAL A 78 -15.96 -11.68 -6.35
N PRO A 79 -16.97 -12.14 -5.59
CA PRO A 79 -18.05 -12.95 -6.15
C PRO A 79 -18.86 -12.13 -7.17
N MET A 80 -19.08 -12.68 -8.36
CA MET A 80 -19.81 -12.02 -9.44
C MET A 80 -21.06 -12.80 -9.81
N LEU A 81 -22.21 -12.14 -9.92
CA LEU A 81 -23.39 -12.74 -10.56
C LEU A 81 -23.24 -12.74 -12.07
N PHE A 82 -23.95 -13.62 -12.76
CA PHE A 82 -23.81 -13.79 -14.22
C PHE A 82 -23.99 -12.47 -14.97
N ASP A 83 -25.02 -11.69 -14.61
CA ASP A 83 -25.37 -10.44 -15.28
C ASP A 83 -24.38 -9.29 -14.98
N ASP A 84 -23.64 -9.39 -13.88
CA ASP A 84 -22.68 -8.36 -13.45
C ASP A 84 -21.32 -8.51 -14.13
N ILE A 85 -20.98 -9.70 -14.66
CA ILE A 85 -19.65 -9.98 -15.20
C ILE A 85 -19.25 -8.98 -16.30
N PRO A 86 -20.09 -8.69 -17.32
CA PRO A 86 -19.69 -7.78 -18.39
C PRO A 86 -19.40 -6.36 -17.87
N ILE A 87 -20.18 -5.86 -16.91
CA ILE A 87 -19.97 -4.51 -16.35
C ILE A 87 -18.71 -4.47 -15.47
N LEU A 88 -18.46 -5.51 -14.68
CA LEU A 88 -17.27 -5.57 -13.82
C LEU A 88 -15.97 -5.67 -14.64
N VAL A 89 -15.96 -6.48 -15.70
CA VAL A 89 -14.80 -6.64 -16.57
C VAL A 89 -14.55 -5.38 -17.40
N LYS A 90 -15.60 -4.83 -18.04
CA LYS A 90 -15.46 -3.65 -18.90
C LYS A 90 -14.91 -2.42 -18.18
N ASN A 91 -15.20 -2.29 -16.87
CA ASN A 91 -14.79 -1.14 -16.08
C ASN A 91 -13.57 -1.43 -15.20
N ASP A 92 -12.81 -2.50 -15.48
CA ASP A 92 -11.61 -2.89 -14.72
C ASP A 92 -11.88 -2.97 -13.21
N LEU A 93 -13.07 -3.45 -12.82
CA LEU A 93 -13.46 -3.65 -11.42
C LEU A 93 -12.97 -5.01 -10.87
N VAL A 94 -12.46 -5.87 -11.74
CA VAL A 94 -11.76 -7.11 -11.43
C VAL A 94 -10.53 -7.23 -12.34
N ASP A 95 -9.45 -7.77 -11.80
CA ASP A 95 -8.16 -7.88 -12.49
C ASP A 95 -7.97 -9.27 -13.12
N PHE A 96 -8.63 -10.29 -12.56
CA PHE A 96 -8.69 -11.64 -13.10
C PHE A 96 -10.11 -12.20 -13.01
N VAL A 97 -10.47 -13.14 -13.88
CA VAL A 97 -11.78 -13.79 -13.88
C VAL A 97 -11.70 -15.31 -13.83
N ILE A 98 -12.54 -15.92 -12.99
CA ILE A 98 -12.78 -17.36 -12.93
C ILE A 98 -14.25 -17.62 -13.26
N VAL A 99 -14.49 -17.91 -14.54
CA VAL A 99 -15.82 -18.13 -15.13
C VAL A 99 -15.80 -19.43 -15.95
N ASN A 100 -16.97 -19.93 -16.38
CA ASN A 100 -17.00 -21.05 -17.33
C ASN A 100 -16.54 -20.61 -18.73
N SER A 101 -16.13 -21.57 -19.56
CA SER A 101 -15.58 -21.34 -20.91
C SER A 101 -16.50 -20.52 -21.82
N GLY A 102 -17.81 -20.73 -21.76
CA GLY A 102 -18.77 -19.97 -22.57
C GLY A 102 -18.74 -18.47 -22.25
N ILE A 103 -18.66 -18.09 -20.97
CA ILE A 103 -18.54 -16.67 -20.58
C ILE A 103 -17.18 -16.14 -20.96
N PHE A 104 -16.10 -16.91 -20.78
CA PHE A 104 -14.76 -16.48 -21.19
C PHE A 104 -14.72 -16.11 -22.68
N VAL A 105 -15.24 -16.96 -23.56
CA VAL A 105 -15.30 -16.67 -25.01
C VAL A 105 -16.10 -15.39 -25.30
N ASP A 106 -17.24 -15.20 -24.62
CA ASP A 106 -18.05 -13.98 -24.76
C ASP A 106 -17.27 -12.72 -24.35
N LEU A 107 -16.52 -12.79 -23.24
CA LEU A 107 -15.67 -11.69 -22.78
C LEU A 107 -14.52 -11.42 -23.76
N SER A 108 -13.81 -12.45 -24.25
CA SER A 108 -12.72 -12.28 -25.21
C SER A 108 -13.19 -11.63 -26.51
N VAL A 109 -14.37 -12.02 -27.00
CA VAL A 109 -14.95 -11.42 -28.22
C VAL A 109 -15.38 -9.96 -27.98
N LYS A 110 -15.99 -9.66 -26.83
CA LYS A 110 -16.55 -8.32 -26.56
C LYS A 110 -15.52 -7.30 -26.08
N PHE A 111 -14.53 -7.74 -25.30
CA PHE A 111 -13.62 -6.87 -24.55
C PHE A 111 -12.14 -7.15 -24.84
N GLY A 112 -11.81 -8.19 -25.62
CA GLY A 112 -10.42 -8.50 -25.98
C GLY A 112 -9.56 -9.01 -24.82
N VAL A 113 -10.20 -9.60 -23.79
CA VAL A 113 -9.53 -10.26 -22.67
C VAL A 113 -8.97 -11.64 -23.00
#